data_AF-J9EBT0-F1
#
_entry.id   AF-J9EBT0-F1
#
_cell.length_a   1.000
_cell.length_b   1.000
_cell.length_c   1.000
_cell.angle_alpha   90.00
_cell.angle_beta   90.00
_cell.angle_gamma   90.00
#
_symmetry.space_group_name_H-M   'P 1'
#
loop_
_entity.id
_entity.type
_entity.pdbx_description
1 polymer ?
#
loop_
_entity_poly.entity_id
_entity_poly.type
_entity_poly.pdbx_seq_one_letter_code
_entity_poly.pdbx_strand_id
1 'polypeptide(L)'
;MRKHSGKYTLTVFNINGTDKHSVDVTVIGKPSAPEGPLEVSDIHADHMNLEWKTPDDDGGLPIHHYEIEKMDISTGRWVPCGRSEDCKATVKNLQEGKTYQFRVRAVNKEGESDPLATIGDGFLTKNPYDVPGKVDKPELLDWDKDHVDLQWKAPDDGGTPIEAYTLEIKDKHGKWTETMR
;
A
#
# COMPACT_ATOMS: atom_id res chain seq x y z
N MET A 1 25.99 -7.09 -16.48
CA MET A 1 27.42 -6.70 -16.46
C MET A 1 27.64 -5.52 -17.39
N ARG A 2 27.99 -4.35 -16.86
CA ARG A 2 28.25 -3.13 -17.66
C ARG A 2 29.63 -3.27 -18.34
N LYS A 3 29.72 -2.93 -19.63
CA LYS A 3 30.86 -3.25 -20.53
C LYS A 3 32.25 -2.73 -20.11
N HIS A 4 32.35 -1.87 -19.10
CA HIS A 4 33.62 -1.26 -18.66
C HIS A 4 33.92 -1.47 -17.17
N SER A 5 33.11 -2.25 -16.44
CA SER A 5 33.43 -2.61 -15.06
C SER A 5 34.41 -3.79 -15.04
N GLY A 6 35.49 -3.69 -14.26
CA GLY A 6 36.49 -4.75 -14.18
C GLY A 6 37.71 -4.37 -13.35
N LYS A 7 38.54 -5.38 -13.07
CA LYS A 7 39.81 -5.21 -12.37
C LYS A 7 40.89 -4.82 -13.36
N TYR A 8 41.36 -3.59 -13.28
CA TYR A 8 42.47 -3.09 -14.09
C TYR A 8 43.78 -3.32 -13.32
N THR A 9 44.71 -4.08 -13.90
CA THR A 9 46.02 -4.34 -13.28
C THR A 9 47.13 -3.68 -14.08
N LEU A 10 47.76 -2.67 -13.49
CA LEU A 10 48.99 -2.06 -14.00
C LEU A 10 50.16 -2.97 -13.64
N THR A 11 50.89 -3.43 -14.65
CA THR A 11 52.15 -4.18 -14.46
C THR A 11 53.27 -3.35 -15.02
N VAL A 12 54.24 -3.00 -14.17
CA VAL A 12 55.45 -2.25 -14.56
C VAL A 12 56.63 -3.20 -14.50
N PHE A 13 57.45 -3.26 -15.55
CA PHE A 13 58.66 -4.09 -15.56
C PHE A 13 59.88 -3.29 -16.00
N ASN A 14 61.04 -3.60 -15.41
CA ASN A 14 62.36 -3.13 -15.82
C ASN A 14 63.39 -4.27 -15.71
N ILE A 15 64.66 -4.01 -16.03
CA ILE A 15 65.72 -5.04 -16.04
C ILE A 15 65.96 -5.70 -14.67
N ASN A 16 65.48 -5.09 -13.59
CA ASN A 16 65.69 -5.51 -12.21
C ASN A 16 64.43 -6.11 -11.56
N GLY A 17 63.29 -6.16 -12.25
CA GLY A 17 62.08 -6.77 -11.70
C GLY A 17 60.77 -6.29 -12.32
N THR A 18 59.67 -6.75 -11.72
CA THR A 18 58.31 -6.41 -12.10
C THR A 18 57.51 -6.08 -10.84
N ASP A 19 56.73 -5.00 -10.90
CA ASP A 19 55.76 -4.64 -9.87
C ASP A 19 54.35 -4.61 -10.49
N LYS A 20 53.33 -4.90 -9.68
CA LYS A 20 51.93 -4.93 -10.11
C LYS A 20 51.04 -4.21 -9.11
N HIS A 21 50.16 -3.36 -9.62
CA HIS A 21 49.10 -2.72 -8.84
C HIS A 21 47.75 -2.94 -9.52
N SER A 22 46.72 -3.32 -8.76
CA SER A 22 45.38 -3.54 -9.28
C SER A 22 44.38 -2.55 -8.69
N VAL A 23 43.46 -2.08 -9.52
CA VAL A 23 42.34 -1.21 -9.15
C VAL A 23 41.05 -1.83 -9.67
N ASP A 24 40.04 -1.95 -8.82
CA ASP A 24 38.69 -2.34 -9.22
C ASP A 24 37.92 -1.09 -9.68
N VAL A 25 37.54 -1.06 -10.96
CA VAL A 25 36.79 0.05 -11.54
C VAL A 25 35.35 -0.40 -11.77
N THR A 26 34.40 0.31 -11.14
CA THR A 26 32.97 0.08 -11.31
C THR A 26 32.35 1.30 -11.99
N VAL A 27 31.62 1.08 -13.07
CA VAL A 27 30.84 2.15 -13.71
C VAL A 27 29.58 2.42 -12.90
N ILE A 28 29.57 3.57 -12.24
CA ILE A 28 28.46 4.07 -11.42
C ILE A 28 27.46 4.81 -12.31
N GLY A 29 26.16 4.68 -12.00
CA GLY A 29 25.08 5.38 -12.68
C GLY A 29 23.77 5.27 -11.91
N LYS A 30 22.69 5.77 -12.51
CA LYS A 30 21.34 5.64 -11.95
C LYS A 30 20.88 4.17 -11.95
N PRO A 31 19.99 3.77 -11.03
CA PRO A 31 19.37 2.45 -11.08
C PRO A 31 18.44 2.29 -12.28
N SER A 32 18.10 1.05 -12.62
CA SER A 32 16.97 0.75 -13.50
C SER A 32 15.64 0.99 -12.77
N ALA A 33 14.54 1.00 -13.52
CA ALA A 33 13.21 1.06 -12.92
C ALA A 33 13.01 -0.12 -11.94
N PRO A 34 12.25 0.07 -10.84
CA PRO A 34 11.82 -1.05 -10.01
C PRO A 34 11.12 -2.12 -10.85
N GLU A 35 11.29 -3.38 -10.47
CA GLU A 35 10.66 -4.48 -11.20
C GLU A 35 9.16 -4.54 -10.89
N GLY A 36 8.37 -4.70 -11.96
CA GLY A 36 6.92 -4.78 -11.89
C GLY A 36 6.37 -6.20 -11.68
N PRO A 37 5.04 -6.31 -11.49
CA PRO A 37 4.07 -5.21 -11.43
C PRO A 37 4.16 -4.42 -10.11
N LEU A 38 3.70 -3.16 -10.13
CA LEU A 38 3.42 -2.43 -8.89
C LEU A 38 2.06 -2.88 -8.38
N GLU A 39 2.07 -3.71 -7.33
CA GLU A 39 0.88 -4.29 -6.73
C GLU A 39 0.25 -3.33 -5.74
N VAL A 40 -1.09 -3.23 -5.78
CA VAL A 40 -1.87 -2.39 -4.88
C VAL A 40 -2.83 -3.28 -4.11
N SER A 41 -2.82 -3.16 -2.79
CA SER A 41 -3.66 -3.93 -1.87
C SER A 41 -4.24 -3.03 -0.78
N ASP A 42 -5.07 -3.60 0.08
CA ASP A 42 -5.63 -2.91 1.26
C ASP A 42 -6.30 -1.57 0.94
N ILE A 43 -7.17 -1.60 -0.07
CA ILE A 43 -7.81 -0.40 -0.62
C ILE A 43 -8.87 0.11 0.35
N HIS A 44 -8.65 1.31 0.88
CA HIS A 44 -9.55 2.03 1.77
C HIS A 44 -9.88 3.43 1.25
N ALA A 45 -10.78 4.14 1.94
CA ALA A 45 -11.18 5.50 1.59
C ALA A 45 -10.02 6.51 1.75
N ASP A 46 -9.07 6.27 2.65
CA ASP A 46 -8.01 7.19 3.04
C ASP A 46 -6.59 6.65 2.83
N HIS A 47 -6.43 5.35 2.60
CA HIS A 47 -5.14 4.71 2.40
C HIS A 47 -5.17 3.49 1.46
N MET A 48 -4.01 3.14 0.93
CA MET A 48 -3.75 1.95 0.12
C MET A 48 -2.32 1.45 0.39
N ASN A 49 -2.10 0.14 0.27
CA ASN A 49 -0.77 -0.46 0.37
C ASN A 49 -0.21 -0.74 -1.03
N LEU A 50 1.08 -0.49 -1.19
CA LEU A 50 1.84 -0.70 -2.41
C LEU A 50 2.98 -1.70 -2.14
N GLU A 51 3.19 -2.61 -3.08
CA GLU A 51 4.30 -3.57 -3.06
C GLU A 51 4.92 -3.68 -4.46
N TRP A 52 6.25 -3.77 -4.52
CA TRP A 52 7.02 -3.88 -5.76
C TRP A 52 8.28 -4.70 -5.53
N LYS A 53 9.14 -4.81 -6.55
CA LYS A 53 10.43 -5.49 -6.46
C LYS A 53 11.60 -4.55 -6.72
N THR A 54 12.77 -4.91 -6.18
CA THR A 54 14.01 -4.19 -6.42
C THR A 54 14.34 -4.10 -7.90
N PRO A 55 15.07 -3.08 -8.36
CA PRO A 55 15.57 -3.05 -9.74
C PRO A 55 16.59 -4.17 -10.03
N ASP A 56 16.60 -4.66 -11.27
CA ASP A 56 17.62 -5.61 -11.79
C ASP A 56 19.05 -5.03 -11.80
N ASP A 57 19.20 -3.72 -12.01
CA ASP A 57 20.47 -3.00 -12.01
C ASP A 57 20.40 -1.81 -11.06
N ASP A 58 21.18 -1.87 -9.97
CA ASP A 58 21.22 -0.82 -8.95
C ASP A 58 22.03 0.41 -9.36
N GLY A 59 22.69 0.39 -10.54
CA GLY A 59 23.57 1.47 -10.94
C GLY A 59 25.03 1.26 -10.59
N GLY A 60 25.40 0.14 -9.98
CA GLY A 60 26.72 -0.08 -9.38
C GLY A 60 26.87 0.54 -7.98
N LEU A 61 25.78 1.07 -7.40
CA LEU A 61 25.69 1.56 -6.03
C LEU A 61 24.37 1.09 -5.42
N PRO A 62 24.31 0.80 -4.11
CA PRO A 62 23.10 0.32 -3.47
C PRO A 62 21.98 1.37 -3.55
N ILE A 63 20.74 0.88 -3.65
CA ILE A 63 19.54 1.71 -3.52
C ILE A 63 19.46 2.25 -2.10
N HIS A 64 19.24 3.55 -1.96
CA HIS A 64 19.07 4.20 -0.66
C HIS A 64 17.61 4.17 -0.20
N HIS A 65 16.69 4.50 -1.11
CA HIS A 65 15.25 4.48 -0.86
C HIS A 65 14.49 4.49 -2.19
N TYR A 66 13.18 4.38 -2.09
CA TYR A 66 12.21 4.52 -3.15
C TYR A 66 11.39 5.79 -2.94
N GLU A 67 11.17 6.57 -4.00
CA GLU A 67 10.20 7.66 -4.00
C GLU A 67 8.87 7.19 -4.56
N ILE A 68 7.80 7.47 -3.81
CA ILE A 68 6.42 7.12 -4.19
C ILE A 68 5.67 8.40 -4.54
N GLU A 69 5.00 8.36 -5.69
CA GLU A 69 4.08 9.40 -6.11
C GLU A 69 2.69 8.82 -6.40
N LYS A 70 1.68 9.65 -6.18
CA LYS A 70 0.30 9.38 -6.55
C LYS A 70 -0.16 10.37 -7.60
N MET A 71 -1.08 9.93 -8.46
CA MET A 71 -1.78 10.78 -9.40
C MET A 71 -3.28 10.56 -9.24
N ASP A 72 -3.99 11.62 -8.86
CA ASP A 72 -5.44 11.67 -8.98
C ASP A 72 -5.80 11.82 -10.46
N ILE A 73 -6.50 10.83 -11.01
CA ILE A 73 -6.83 10.77 -12.44
C ILE A 73 -7.64 11.98 -12.90
N SER A 74 -8.47 12.56 -12.02
CA SER A 74 -9.23 13.77 -12.35
C SER A 74 -8.34 14.98 -12.60
N THR A 75 -7.16 15.02 -11.99
CA THR A 75 -6.19 16.13 -12.11
C THR A 75 -5.05 15.83 -13.09
N GLY A 76 -4.73 14.55 -13.31
CA GLY A 76 -3.63 14.11 -14.17
C GLY A 76 -2.23 14.52 -13.70
N ARG A 77 -2.09 14.97 -12.45
CA ARG A 77 -0.81 15.45 -11.90
C ARG A 77 -0.22 14.46 -10.91
N TRP A 78 1.02 14.06 -11.16
CA TRP A 78 1.83 13.30 -10.20
C TRP A 78 2.29 14.19 -9.04
N VAL A 79 2.09 13.69 -7.82
CA VAL A 79 2.46 14.38 -6.58
C VAL A 79 3.19 13.39 -5.66
N PRO A 80 4.33 13.78 -5.06
CA PRO A 80 5.02 12.98 -4.05
C PRO A 80 4.12 12.68 -2.86
N CYS A 81 4.07 11.42 -2.44
CA CYS A 81 3.25 10.99 -1.32
C CYS A 81 4.02 10.18 -0.27
N GLY A 82 5.26 9.77 -0.54
CA GLY A 82 6.08 9.12 0.47
C GLY A 82 7.45 8.67 -0.03
N ARG A 83 8.22 8.13 0.91
CA ARG A 83 9.49 7.44 0.67
C ARG A 83 9.50 6.13 1.45
N SER A 84 10.16 5.10 0.93
CA SER A 84 10.34 3.82 1.62
C SER A 84 11.74 3.27 1.37
N GLU A 85 12.35 2.67 2.39
CA GLU A 85 13.61 1.93 2.24
C GLU A 85 13.35 0.47 1.80
N ASP A 86 12.15 -0.04 2.11
CA ASP A 86 11.69 -1.36 1.70
C ASP A 86 10.94 -1.31 0.36
N CYS A 87 10.70 -2.48 -0.25
CA CYS A 87 9.89 -2.60 -1.48
C CYS A 87 8.38 -2.60 -1.21
N LYS A 88 7.95 -1.86 -0.19
CA LYS A 88 6.55 -1.71 0.21
C LYS A 88 6.32 -0.33 0.81
N ALA A 89 5.11 0.21 0.64
CA ALA A 89 4.71 1.47 1.27
C ALA A 89 3.20 1.57 1.46
N THR A 90 2.77 2.21 2.54
CA THR A 90 1.36 2.61 2.72
C THR A 90 1.19 4.07 2.33
N VAL A 91 0.41 4.32 1.29
CA VAL A 91 0.04 5.67 0.88
C VAL A 91 -1.19 6.10 1.67
N LYS A 92 -1.10 7.24 2.36
CA LYS A 92 -2.17 7.80 3.19
C LYS A 92 -2.72 9.10 2.58
N ASN A 93 -3.71 9.68 3.26
CA ASN A 93 -4.36 10.94 2.87
C ASN A 93 -4.92 10.88 1.44
N LEU A 94 -5.54 9.74 1.11
CA LEU A 94 -6.37 9.61 -0.08
C LEU A 94 -7.75 10.22 0.19
N GLN A 95 -8.51 10.47 -0.86
CA GLN A 95 -9.82 11.10 -0.76
C GLN A 95 -10.87 10.15 -1.30
N GLU A 96 -11.83 9.78 -0.47
CA GLU A 96 -12.92 8.87 -0.82
C GLU A 96 -13.60 9.25 -2.14
N GLY A 97 -13.91 8.25 -2.95
CA GLY A 97 -14.55 8.39 -4.26
C GLY A 97 -13.62 8.79 -5.40
N LYS A 98 -12.33 9.02 -5.15
CA LYS A 98 -11.35 9.33 -6.20
C LYS A 98 -10.61 8.10 -6.72
N THR A 99 -10.15 8.18 -7.95
CA THR A 99 -9.33 7.13 -8.56
C THR A 99 -7.89 7.59 -8.66
N TYR A 100 -6.97 6.78 -8.14
CA TYR A 100 -5.54 7.08 -8.14
C TYR A 100 -4.74 6.07 -8.95
N GLN A 101 -3.69 6.56 -9.62
CA GLN A 101 -2.57 5.75 -10.08
C GLN A 101 -1.35 6.03 -9.21
N PHE A 102 -0.47 5.04 -9.09
CA PHE A 102 0.77 5.15 -8.31
C PHE A 102 1.97 4.88 -9.19
N ARG A 103 3.10 5.49 -8.82
CA ARG A 103 4.39 5.13 -9.40
C ARG A 103 5.50 5.21 -8.36
N VAL A 104 6.52 4.40 -8.58
CA VAL A 104 7.67 4.25 -7.69
C VAL A 104 8.96 4.42 -8.47
N ARG A 105 9.92 5.17 -7.93
CA ARG A 105 11.30 5.28 -8.47
C ARG A 105 12.29 4.79 -7.44
N ALA A 106 13.33 4.09 -7.89
CA ALA A 106 14.46 3.72 -7.05
C ALA A 106 15.49 4.86 -7.05
N VAL A 107 16.06 5.17 -5.88
CA VAL A 107 17.01 6.27 -5.71
C VAL A 107 18.31 5.75 -5.15
N ASN A 108 19.40 6.00 -5.86
CA ASN A 108 20.75 5.83 -5.34
C ASN A 108 21.47 7.19 -5.31
N LYS A 109 22.77 7.18 -4.99
CA LYS A 109 23.60 8.40 -4.92
C LYS A 109 23.65 9.19 -6.24
N GLU A 110 23.54 8.53 -7.40
CA GLU A 110 23.57 9.17 -8.72
C GLU A 110 22.22 9.73 -9.16
N GLY A 111 21.15 9.29 -8.51
CA GLY A 111 19.82 9.84 -8.65
C GLY A 111 18.74 8.78 -8.80
N GLU A 112 17.62 9.23 -9.36
CA GLU A 112 16.39 8.46 -9.48
C GLU A 112 16.35 7.67 -10.80
N SER A 113 15.79 6.47 -10.74
CA SER A 113 15.50 5.65 -11.91
C SER A 113 14.24 6.07 -12.67
N ASP A 114 13.97 5.42 -13.79
CA ASP A 114 12.67 5.52 -14.45
C ASP A 114 11.55 4.97 -13.54
N PRO A 115 10.33 5.52 -13.62
CA PRO A 115 9.25 5.11 -12.73
C PRO A 115 8.64 3.75 -13.14
N LEU A 116 8.39 2.90 -12.15
CA LEU A 116 7.44 1.80 -12.26
C LEU A 116 6.05 2.32 -11.88
N ALA A 117 5.10 2.28 -12.82
CA ALA A 117 3.73 2.73 -12.59
C ALA A 117 2.74 1.56 -12.49
N THR A 118 1.62 1.78 -11.81
CA THR A 118 0.47 0.87 -11.81
C THR A 118 -0.09 0.68 -13.23
N ILE A 119 -0.54 -0.53 -13.55
CA ILE A 119 -1.13 -0.88 -14.84
C ILE A 119 -2.65 -0.65 -14.81
N GLY A 120 -3.22 -0.10 -15.88
CA GLY A 120 -4.67 0.08 -16.04
C GLY A 120 -5.21 1.43 -15.58
N ASP A 121 -6.53 1.53 -15.40
CA ASP A 121 -7.26 2.79 -15.17
C ASP A 121 -7.19 3.32 -13.72
N GLY A 122 -6.33 2.75 -12.87
CA GLY A 122 -6.15 3.14 -11.47
C GLY A 122 -7.10 2.47 -10.48
N PHE A 123 -7.00 2.89 -9.22
CA PHE A 123 -7.68 2.29 -8.07
C PHE A 123 -8.61 3.29 -7.40
N LEU A 124 -9.89 2.91 -7.30
CA LEU A 124 -10.92 3.72 -6.63
C LEU A 124 -10.74 3.61 -5.11
N THR A 125 -10.57 4.75 -4.45
CA THR A 125 -10.52 4.84 -2.99
C THR A 125 -11.93 4.81 -2.43
N LYS A 126 -12.25 3.71 -1.77
CA LYS A 126 -13.51 3.50 -1.06
C LYS A 126 -13.21 2.58 0.11
N ASN A 127 -14.02 2.64 1.16
CA ASN A 127 -13.91 1.59 2.16
C ASN A 127 -14.35 0.26 1.55
N PRO A 128 -13.61 -0.83 1.81
CA PRO A 128 -14.04 -2.16 1.40
C PRO A 128 -15.22 -2.65 2.24
N TYR A 129 -15.47 -1.99 3.38
CA TYR A 129 -16.52 -2.27 4.32
C TYR A 129 -17.39 -1.03 4.54
N ASP A 130 -18.70 -1.20 4.40
CA ASP A 130 -19.70 -0.22 4.78
C ASP A 130 -20.26 -0.57 6.17
N VAL A 131 -20.90 0.40 6.84
CA VAL A 131 -21.60 0.11 8.09
C VAL A 131 -22.69 -0.94 7.85
N PRO A 132 -22.98 -1.82 8.83
CA PRO A 132 -24.10 -2.74 8.72
C PRO A 132 -25.37 -1.99 8.34
N GLY A 133 -26.13 -2.57 7.42
CA GLY A 133 -27.39 -2.03 6.95
C GLY A 133 -28.38 -1.81 8.08
N LYS A 134 -29.44 -1.05 7.79
CA LYS A 134 -30.51 -0.81 8.76
C LYS A 134 -31.11 -2.15 9.19
N VAL A 135 -31.08 -2.43 10.50
CA VAL A 135 -31.76 -3.57 11.09
C VAL A 135 -33.26 -3.42 10.86
N ASP A 136 -33.88 -4.45 10.27
CA ASP A 136 -35.34 -4.50 10.12
C ASP A 136 -36.01 -4.53 11.49
N LYS A 137 -37.23 -4.01 11.57
CA LYS A 137 -37.96 -3.99 12.85
C LYS A 137 -38.10 -5.43 13.38
N PRO A 138 -37.75 -5.70 14.65
CA PRO A 138 -37.92 -7.03 15.21
C PRO A 138 -39.39 -7.42 15.24
N GLU A 139 -39.64 -8.68 14.90
CA GLU A 139 -40.92 -9.36 14.99
C GLU A 139 -41.07 -10.00 16.36
N LEU A 140 -42.26 -9.81 16.95
CA LEU A 140 -42.63 -10.45 18.21
C LEU A 140 -43.06 -11.87 17.91
N LEU A 141 -42.33 -12.85 18.45
CA LEU A 141 -42.67 -14.27 18.31
C LEU A 141 -43.61 -14.72 19.42
N ASP A 142 -43.21 -14.51 20.67
CA ASP A 142 -43.98 -14.87 21.86
C ASP A 142 -43.71 -13.89 22.99
N TRP A 143 -44.64 -13.79 23.94
CA TRP A 143 -44.43 -13.03 25.15
C TRP A 143 -45.29 -13.56 26.29
N ASP A 144 -44.72 -13.58 27.48
CA ASP A 144 -45.46 -13.75 28.72
C ASP A 144 -45.10 -12.65 29.74
N LYS A 145 -45.49 -12.87 30.99
CA LYS A 145 -45.26 -11.91 32.08
C LYS A 145 -43.78 -11.78 32.50
N ASP A 146 -42.95 -12.77 32.16
CA ASP A 146 -41.57 -12.92 32.63
C ASP A 146 -40.55 -12.88 31.47
N HIS A 147 -40.96 -13.13 30.22
CA HIS A 147 -40.08 -13.07 29.04
C HIS A 147 -40.78 -12.56 27.77
N VAL A 148 -39.96 -12.12 26.81
CA VAL A 148 -40.37 -11.69 25.47
C VAL A 148 -39.38 -12.28 24.46
N ASP A 149 -39.91 -13.01 23.48
CA ASP A 149 -39.13 -13.59 22.40
C ASP A 149 -39.25 -12.72 21.14
N LEU A 150 -38.10 -12.24 20.66
CA LEU A 150 -37.98 -11.41 19.47
C LEU A 150 -37.17 -12.13 18.40
N GLN A 151 -37.60 -12.02 17.15
CA GLN A 151 -36.83 -12.43 15.99
C GLN A 151 -36.66 -11.24 15.05
N TRP A 152 -35.48 -11.11 14.45
CA TRP A 152 -35.26 -10.14 13.39
C TRP A 152 -34.42 -10.77 12.28
N LYS A 153 -34.52 -10.17 11.11
CA LYS A 153 -33.65 -10.49 10.00
C LYS A 153 -32.32 -9.77 10.20
N ALA A 154 -31.21 -10.50 10.04
CA ALA A 154 -29.89 -9.89 10.02
C ALA A 154 -29.82 -8.85 8.89
N PRO A 155 -29.38 -7.61 9.18
CA PRO A 155 -29.17 -6.63 8.12
C PRO A 155 -28.03 -7.06 7.20
N ASP A 156 -27.89 -6.36 6.07
CA ASP A 156 -26.68 -6.44 5.26
C ASP A 156 -25.46 -6.12 6.14
N ASP A 157 -24.40 -6.90 6.05
CA ASP A 157 -23.24 -6.79 6.93
C ASP A 157 -22.22 -5.77 6.43
N GLY A 158 -22.50 -5.15 5.27
CA GLY A 158 -21.63 -4.14 4.67
C GLY A 158 -20.26 -4.68 4.29
N GLY A 159 -20.09 -6.01 4.24
CA GLY A 159 -18.82 -6.69 3.97
C GLY A 159 -18.02 -7.10 5.21
N THR A 160 -18.49 -6.80 6.43
CA THR A 160 -17.88 -7.24 7.70
C THR A 160 -18.89 -7.96 8.57
N PRO A 161 -18.60 -9.16 9.10
CA PRO A 161 -19.54 -9.90 9.96
C PRO A 161 -20.05 -9.05 11.13
N ILE A 162 -21.35 -9.13 11.39
CA ILE A 162 -21.98 -8.39 12.48
C ILE A 162 -21.50 -8.91 13.84
N GLU A 163 -20.83 -8.02 14.58
CA GLU A 163 -20.28 -8.16 15.95
C GLU A 163 -21.27 -8.68 16.99
N ALA A 164 -22.35 -7.91 17.11
CA ALA A 164 -23.31 -7.95 18.21
C ALA A 164 -24.59 -7.19 17.83
N TYR A 165 -25.67 -7.43 18.57
CA TYR A 165 -26.91 -6.66 18.49
C TYR A 165 -27.22 -6.06 19.86
N THR A 166 -27.49 -4.76 19.92
CA THR A 166 -27.96 -4.11 21.16
C THR A 166 -29.49 -4.03 21.16
N LEU A 167 -30.11 -4.59 22.19
CA LEU A 167 -31.55 -4.53 22.41
C LEU A 167 -31.87 -3.57 23.56
N GLU A 168 -32.63 -2.51 23.26
CA GLU A 168 -33.13 -1.56 24.25
C GLU A 168 -34.64 -1.71 24.42
N ILE A 169 -35.08 -1.81 25.69
CA ILE A 169 -36.50 -1.90 26.04
C ILE A 169 -36.90 -0.60 26.71
N LYS A 170 -38.04 -0.02 26.28
CA LYS A 170 -38.62 1.18 26.89
C LYS A 170 -39.81 0.79 27.77
N ASP A 171 -39.77 1.19 29.04
CA ASP A 171 -40.95 1.07 29.88
C ASP A 171 -42.01 2.12 29.53
N LYS A 172 -43.25 1.88 29.96
CA LYS A 172 -44.39 2.81 29.79
C LYS A 172 -44.17 4.21 30.41
N HIS A 173 -43.14 4.39 31.23
CA HIS A 173 -42.78 5.66 31.88
C HIS A 173 -41.60 6.37 31.21
N GLY A 174 -41.11 5.83 30.09
CA GLY A 174 -40.20 6.51 29.20
C GLY A 174 -38.72 6.21 29.41
N LYS A 175 -38.34 5.34 30.34
CA LYS A 175 -36.94 5.00 30.59
C LYS A 175 -36.51 3.83 29.71
N TRP A 176 -35.49 4.06 28.88
CA TRP A 176 -34.83 3.00 28.12
C TRP A 176 -33.89 2.21 29.04
N THR A 177 -33.88 0.89 28.88
CA THR A 177 -32.99 -0.02 29.58
C THR A 177 -32.34 -0.94 28.55
N GLU A 178 -31.01 -0.91 28.46
CA GLU A 178 -30.21 -1.84 27.64
C GLU A 178 -30.29 -3.24 28.27
N THR A 179 -30.70 -4.23 27.48
CA THR A 179 -31.01 -5.57 28.00
C THR A 179 -30.01 -6.64 27.52
N MET A 180 -29.29 -6.41 26.41
CA MET A 180 -28.26 -7.33 25.88
C MET A 180 -27.17 -6.62 25.06
N ARG A 181 -25.94 -7.16 25.13
CA ARG A 181 -24.77 -6.85 24.29
C ARG A 181 -24.18 -8.14 23.73
#